data_AF-A0A2V3UAY6-F1
#
_entry.id   AF-A0A2V3UAY6-F1
#
_cell.length_a   1.000
_cell.length_b   1.000
_cell.length_c   1.000
_cell.angle_alpha   90.00
_cell.angle_beta   90.00
_cell.angle_gamma   90.00
#
_symmetry.space_group_name_H-M   'P 1'
#
loop_
_entity.id
_entity.type
_entity.pdbx_description
1 polymer ?
#
loop_
_entity_poly.entity_id
_entity_poly.type
_entity_poly.pdbx_seq_one_letter_code
_entity_poly.pdbx_strand_id
1 'polypeptide(L)'
;MDVRTTALPDRAEYFIDNAGECGEITDMASVVCRLYADPDRLMEIIGGLEWRGLNSRREICLEIERYAHTLLSQVPEPRRSTLTLYGMNGILRTINEIAVLLADWNYEDETKGGCAKDFRDHWRLRRNMTPTPRAMRHLTSPRAIRRYAKRSDEVLHLRKLVRMLAANRVEGPENVEEVQEDIFRDLQLQHAIARLDRVKLFDRKPRERRTRRVLKRAAVIAAAVVGAANVSALARGEPVCITGDSLVIEASLAHDIAAEGHGALRLTLRGLDGSRLAGLCMYQEAPALDQLTSIALHLSAGEERAVLSAGNLYAIDPAAISHPALQDRVKPPPISADDGRGFLAMFGRRAEERYRAGMVAYKAKYLPVYREAVATAVLGVVSRGRLEVIGAAGRRQYEA
;
A
#
# COMPACT_ATOMS: atom_id res chain seq x y z
N MET A 1 1.00 34.99 -3.15
CA MET A 1 1.02 33.77 -3.95
C MET A 1 -0.37 33.18 -3.87
N ASP A 2 -1.03 33.02 -5.00
CA ASP A 2 -2.44 32.62 -5.01
C ASP A 2 -2.57 31.11 -4.86
N VAL A 3 -3.59 30.69 -4.13
CA VAL A 3 -3.93 29.28 -3.97
C VAL A 3 -4.47 28.78 -5.30
N ARG A 4 -3.91 27.66 -5.78
CA ARG A 4 -4.43 26.99 -6.97
C ARG A 4 -5.82 26.45 -6.69
N THR A 5 -6.70 26.55 -7.66
CA THR A 5 -8.07 26.00 -7.56
C THR A 5 -8.25 24.72 -8.37
N THR A 6 -7.29 24.44 -9.27
CA THR A 6 -7.23 23.24 -10.10
C THR A 6 -6.38 22.16 -9.45
N ALA A 7 -6.75 20.89 -9.60
CA ALA A 7 -5.90 19.77 -9.19
C ALA A 7 -4.56 19.71 -9.94
N LEU A 8 -3.62 18.96 -9.36
CA LEU A 8 -2.41 18.54 -10.04
C LEU A 8 -2.75 17.56 -11.19
N PRO A 9 -1.90 17.47 -12.23
CA PRO A 9 -1.99 16.39 -13.21
C PRO A 9 -1.98 15.01 -12.51
N ASP A 10 -2.76 14.05 -12.99
CA ASP A 10 -2.96 12.74 -12.32
C ASP A 10 -1.63 12.05 -11.95
N ARG A 11 -0.61 12.13 -12.81
CA ARG A 11 0.72 11.55 -12.53
C ARG A 11 1.42 12.24 -11.36
N ALA A 12 1.35 13.57 -11.28
CA ALA A 12 1.92 14.34 -10.18
C ALA A 12 1.14 14.11 -8.88
N GLU A 13 -0.19 14.10 -8.96
CA GLU A 13 -1.06 13.79 -7.82
C GLU A 13 -0.73 12.41 -7.23
N TYR A 14 -0.71 11.37 -8.07
CA TYR A 14 -0.37 10.00 -7.65
C TYR A 14 1.02 9.90 -7.03
N PHE A 15 2.01 10.58 -7.62
CA PHE A 15 3.37 10.57 -7.08
C PHE A 15 3.44 11.23 -5.70
N ILE A 16 2.83 12.41 -5.54
CA ILE A 16 2.81 13.16 -4.27
C ILE A 16 2.08 12.36 -3.19
N ASP A 17 0.95 11.72 -3.51
CA ASP A 17 0.24 10.85 -2.55
C ASP A 17 1.11 9.71 -2.08
N ASN A 18 1.70 8.97 -3.01
CA ASN A 18 2.53 7.83 -2.66
C ASN A 18 3.80 8.24 -1.89
N ALA A 19 4.42 9.37 -2.27
CA ALA A 19 5.58 9.90 -1.56
C ALA A 19 5.23 10.39 -0.14
N GLY A 20 4.05 11.00 0.04
CA GLY A 20 3.54 11.43 1.35
C GLY A 20 3.21 10.24 2.25
N GLU A 21 2.47 9.26 1.74
CA GLU A 21 2.09 8.03 2.47
C GLU A 21 3.31 7.22 2.93
N CYS A 22 4.37 7.19 2.12
CA CYS A 22 5.63 6.51 2.46
C CYS A 22 6.59 7.36 3.31
N GLY A 23 6.21 8.59 3.69
CA GLY A 23 7.07 9.49 4.47
C GLY A 23 8.34 9.92 3.74
N GLU A 24 8.32 9.92 2.40
CA GLU A 24 9.46 10.28 1.56
C GLU A 24 9.55 11.80 1.33
N ILE A 25 8.44 12.52 1.51
CA ILE A 25 8.36 13.98 1.61
C ILE A 25 7.62 14.35 2.90
N THR A 26 7.75 15.60 3.35
CA THR A 26 7.00 16.06 4.53
C THR A 26 5.52 16.32 4.20
N ASP A 27 4.67 16.21 5.22
CA ASP A 27 3.25 16.60 5.12
C ASP A 27 3.11 18.06 4.65
N MET A 28 4.04 18.93 5.05
CA MET A 28 4.15 20.30 4.55
C MET A 28 4.37 20.31 3.02
N ALA A 29 5.37 19.58 2.53
CA ALA A 29 5.71 19.59 1.12
C ALA A 29 4.57 19.03 0.25
N SER A 30 3.88 18.00 0.73
CA SER A 30 2.69 17.45 0.08
C SER A 30 1.60 18.52 -0.09
N VAL A 31 1.24 19.22 0.99
CA VAL A 31 0.20 20.27 0.96
C VAL A 31 0.64 21.48 0.14
N VAL A 32 1.87 21.95 0.32
CA VAL A 32 2.40 23.12 -0.39
C VAL A 32 2.44 22.86 -1.90
N CYS A 33 2.87 21.68 -2.33
CA CYS A 33 2.88 21.34 -3.75
C CYS A 33 1.47 21.33 -4.34
N ARG A 34 0.49 20.76 -3.63
CA ARG A 34 -0.91 20.75 -4.09
C ARG A 34 -1.49 22.16 -4.22
N LEU A 35 -1.25 23.01 -3.23
CA LEU A 35 -1.85 24.34 -3.18
C LEU A 35 -1.13 25.37 -4.06
N TYR A 36 0.18 25.24 -4.28
CA TYR A 36 0.99 26.34 -4.82
C TYR A 36 1.97 25.98 -5.94
N ALA A 37 2.25 24.70 -6.19
CA ALA A 37 3.25 24.36 -7.21
C ALA A 37 2.76 24.68 -8.63
N ASP A 38 3.66 25.09 -9.51
CA ASP A 38 3.45 25.00 -10.95
C ASP A 38 3.43 23.51 -11.40
N PRO A 39 2.37 23.01 -12.06
CA PRO A 39 2.30 21.64 -12.60
C PRO A 39 3.47 21.26 -13.48
N ASP A 40 3.89 22.15 -14.38
CA ASP A 40 4.87 21.82 -15.41
C ASP A 40 6.23 21.61 -14.77
N ARG A 41 6.58 22.50 -13.82
CA ARG A 41 7.79 22.34 -13.01
C ARG A 41 7.76 21.07 -12.17
N LEU A 42 6.62 20.74 -11.56
CA LEU A 42 6.51 19.52 -10.75
C LEU A 42 6.65 18.25 -11.60
N MET A 43 6.06 18.25 -12.80
CA MET A 43 6.19 17.17 -13.77
C MET A 43 7.60 17.04 -14.33
N GLU A 44 8.32 18.15 -14.52
CA GLU A 44 9.74 18.15 -14.88
C GLU A 44 10.59 17.47 -13.80
N ILE A 45 10.34 17.77 -12.51
CA ILE A 45 11.05 17.12 -11.40
C ILE A 45 10.76 15.61 -11.38
N ILE A 46 9.49 15.21 -11.54
CA ILE A 46 9.07 13.81 -11.52
C ILE A 46 9.55 13.04 -12.76
N GLY A 47 9.63 13.70 -13.92
CA GLY A 47 10.01 13.11 -15.20
C GLY A 47 11.50 13.19 -15.52
N GLY A 48 12.24 14.10 -14.90
CA GLY A 48 13.65 14.39 -15.20
C GLY A 48 14.65 13.40 -14.61
N LEU A 49 14.21 12.53 -13.69
CA LEU A 49 15.04 11.48 -13.09
C LEU A 49 14.47 10.12 -13.47
N GLU A 50 15.24 9.33 -14.23
CA GLU A 50 14.86 7.95 -14.53
C GLU A 50 14.75 7.14 -13.23
N TRP A 51 13.62 6.47 -13.02
CA TRP A 51 13.41 5.67 -11.82
C TRP A 51 14.19 4.35 -11.94
N ARG A 52 15.32 4.27 -11.22
CA ARG A 52 16.22 3.10 -11.20
C ARG A 52 16.29 2.44 -9.81
N GLY A 53 15.25 2.62 -8.99
CA GLY A 53 15.12 2.05 -7.64
C GLY A 53 14.81 3.07 -6.55
N LEU A 54 14.89 2.64 -5.28
CA LEU A 54 14.50 3.44 -4.12
C LEU A 54 15.35 4.70 -3.93
N ASN A 55 16.65 4.63 -4.22
CA ASN A 55 17.55 5.78 -4.05
C ASN A 55 17.23 6.91 -5.04
N SER A 56 17.00 6.58 -6.31
CA SER A 56 16.64 7.61 -7.31
C SER A 56 15.27 8.22 -7.00
N ARG A 57 14.32 7.43 -6.47
CA ARG A 57 13.03 7.93 -5.99
C ARG A 57 13.18 8.90 -4.82
N ARG A 58 14.03 8.58 -3.84
CA ARG A 58 14.31 9.46 -2.70
C ARG A 58 14.96 10.78 -3.16
N GLU A 59 15.80 10.74 -4.19
CA GLU A 59 16.37 11.96 -4.79
C GLU A 59 15.30 12.86 -5.43
N ILE A 60 14.34 12.27 -6.18
CA ILE A 60 13.16 13.00 -6.68
C ILE A 60 12.39 13.63 -5.51
N CYS A 61 12.12 12.86 -4.46
CA CYS A 61 11.38 13.36 -3.30
C CYS A 61 12.11 14.52 -2.61
N LEU A 62 13.45 14.46 -2.50
CA LEU A 62 14.25 15.57 -1.97
C LEU A 62 14.22 16.81 -2.88
N GLU A 63 14.12 16.64 -4.19
CA GLU A 63 13.96 17.75 -5.14
C GLU A 63 12.57 18.39 -5.02
N ILE A 64 11.51 17.58 -4.88
CA ILE A 64 10.15 18.05 -4.58
C ILE A 64 10.13 18.80 -3.25
N GLU A 65 10.78 18.27 -2.21
CA GLU A 65 10.90 18.93 -0.91
C GLU A 65 11.59 20.30 -1.04
N ARG A 66 12.69 20.39 -1.79
CA ARG A 66 13.40 21.66 -2.07
C ARG A 66 12.48 22.66 -2.78
N TYR A 67 11.74 22.19 -3.76
CA TYR A 67 10.79 23.00 -4.49
C TYR A 67 9.67 23.51 -3.57
N ALA A 68 9.10 22.64 -2.74
CA ALA A 68 8.10 23.01 -1.75
C ALA A 68 8.60 24.07 -0.77
N HIS A 69 9.84 23.97 -0.29
CA HIS A 69 10.44 25.03 0.55
C HIS A 69 10.56 26.37 -0.16
N THR A 70 10.88 26.35 -1.46
CA THR A 70 10.95 27.57 -2.28
C THR A 70 9.57 28.22 -2.37
N LEU A 71 8.52 27.43 -2.59
CA LEU A 71 7.12 27.91 -2.59
C LEU A 71 6.70 28.40 -1.20
N LEU A 72 7.00 27.64 -0.15
CA LEU A 72 6.67 27.95 1.23
C LEU A 72 7.24 29.32 1.66
N SER A 73 8.44 29.68 1.20
CA SER A 73 9.06 30.98 1.50
C SER A 73 8.24 32.18 1.00
N GLN A 74 7.41 31.97 -0.03
CA GLN A 74 6.54 32.97 -0.67
C GLN A 74 5.11 32.95 -0.11
N VAL A 75 4.77 31.97 0.73
CA VAL A 75 3.48 31.91 1.43
C VAL A 75 3.47 32.98 2.52
N PRO A 76 2.42 33.81 2.63
CA PRO A 76 2.32 34.79 3.70
C PRO A 76 2.14 34.13 5.07
N GLU A 77 2.59 34.82 6.12
CA GLU A 77 2.10 34.51 7.47
C GLU A 77 0.60 34.81 7.55
N PRO A 78 -0.19 34.09 8.36
CA PRO A 78 0.19 33.00 9.29
C PRO A 78 0.30 31.59 8.65
N ARG A 79 -0.12 31.44 7.39
CA ARG A 79 -0.18 30.13 6.70
C ARG A 79 1.16 29.41 6.62
N ARG A 80 2.23 30.15 6.36
CA ARG A 80 3.59 29.59 6.29
C ARG A 80 4.00 28.89 7.58
N SER A 81 3.77 29.53 8.73
CA SER A 81 4.07 28.96 10.03
C SER A 81 3.21 27.74 10.35
N THR A 82 1.90 27.80 10.06
CA THR A 82 0.99 26.65 10.23
C THR A 82 1.39 25.45 9.38
N LEU A 83 1.75 25.65 8.11
CA LEU A 83 2.25 24.58 7.23
C LEU A 83 3.55 23.98 7.73
N THR A 84 4.46 24.81 8.26
CA THR A 84 5.72 24.35 8.84
C THR A 84 5.47 23.49 10.08
N LEU A 85 4.56 23.91 10.97
CA LEU A 85 4.13 23.13 12.14
C LEU A 85 3.49 21.81 11.73
N TYR A 86 2.64 21.82 10.70
CA TYR A 86 2.01 20.61 10.17
C TYR A 86 3.06 19.60 9.69
N GLY A 87 4.06 20.06 8.91
CA GLY A 87 5.19 19.23 8.52
C GLY A 87 5.99 18.67 9.71
N MET A 88 6.22 19.48 10.74
CA MET A 88 6.94 19.04 11.96
C MET A 88 6.17 17.94 12.70
N ASN A 89 4.85 18.08 12.82
CA ASN A 89 4.00 17.06 13.45
C ASN A 89 4.01 15.75 12.64
N GLY A 90 3.96 15.84 11.31
CA GLY A 90 4.13 14.70 10.42
C GLY A 90 5.44 13.96 10.68
N ILE A 91 6.56 14.69 10.77
CA ILE A 91 7.87 14.11 11.09
C ILE A 91 7.86 13.38 12.45
N LEU A 92 7.21 13.93 13.48
CA LEU A 92 7.12 13.28 14.79
C LEU A 92 6.33 11.97 14.72
N ARG A 93 5.25 11.93 13.92
CA ARG A 93 4.51 10.70 13.63
C ARG A 93 5.40 9.68 12.92
N THR A 94 6.13 10.08 11.87
CA THR A 94 7.02 9.20 11.12
C THR A 94 8.19 8.67 11.97
N ILE A 95 8.73 9.46 12.89
CA ILE A 95 9.74 9.00 13.87
C ILE A 95 9.20 7.82 14.69
N ASN A 96 7.94 7.91 15.14
CA ASN A 96 7.30 6.84 15.89
C ASN A 96 7.06 5.59 15.03
N GLU A 97 6.58 5.76 13.80
CA GLU A 97 6.35 4.66 12.85
C GLU A 97 7.65 3.92 12.52
N ILE A 98 8.73 4.65 12.21
CA ILE A 98 10.06 4.08 11.98
C ILE A 98 10.57 3.37 13.24
N ALA A 99 10.36 3.92 14.43
CA ALA A 99 10.76 3.26 15.67
C ALA A 99 10.05 1.91 15.89
N VAL A 100 8.76 1.82 15.55
CA VAL A 100 7.99 0.57 15.59
C VAL A 100 8.55 -0.43 14.57
N LEU A 101 8.73 0.02 13.31
CA LEU A 101 9.26 -0.81 12.23
C LEU A 101 10.64 -1.38 12.58
N LEU A 102 11.55 -0.55 13.08
CA LEU A 102 12.90 -0.98 13.45
C LEU A 102 12.90 -1.92 14.66
N ALA A 103 11.94 -1.80 15.58
CA ALA A 103 11.80 -2.74 16.68
C ALA A 103 11.38 -4.12 16.17
N ASP A 104 10.45 -4.18 15.21
CA ASP A 104 10.06 -5.42 14.54
C ASP A 104 11.23 -6.03 13.77
N TRP A 105 11.90 -5.23 12.94
CA TRP A 105 13.02 -5.68 12.13
C TRP A 105 14.21 -6.15 12.97
N ASN A 106 14.57 -5.46 14.06
CA ASN A 106 15.68 -5.91 14.90
C ASN A 106 15.33 -7.21 15.63
N TYR A 107 14.08 -7.40 16.06
CA TYR A 107 13.62 -8.67 16.63
C TYR A 107 13.75 -9.79 15.61
N GLU A 108 13.29 -9.56 14.39
CA GLU A 108 13.42 -10.48 13.26
C GLU A 108 14.89 -10.78 12.95
N ASP A 109 15.74 -9.77 12.79
CA ASP A 109 17.15 -9.89 12.40
C ASP A 109 18.02 -10.60 13.46
N GLU A 110 17.74 -10.38 14.74
CA GLU A 110 18.48 -11.04 15.82
C GLU A 110 18.01 -12.47 16.05
N THR A 111 16.78 -12.82 15.63
CA THR A 111 16.23 -14.18 15.77
C THR A 111 16.45 -15.02 14.53
N LYS A 112 16.03 -14.57 13.34
CA LYS A 112 16.09 -15.33 12.09
C LYS A 112 16.75 -14.60 10.92
N GLY A 113 16.87 -13.27 10.93
CA GLY A 113 17.31 -12.50 9.75
C GLY A 113 16.14 -12.16 8.83
N GLY A 114 16.44 -11.57 7.67
CA GLY A 114 15.49 -11.33 6.58
C GLY A 114 14.87 -9.94 6.54
N CYS A 115 15.23 -9.03 7.44
CA CYS A 115 14.82 -7.62 7.34
C CYS A 115 15.99 -6.77 6.82
N ALA A 116 16.87 -6.32 7.71
CA ALA A 116 18.06 -5.53 7.34
C ALA A 116 19.34 -6.38 7.30
N LYS A 117 19.25 -7.66 7.67
CA LYS A 117 20.34 -8.65 7.59
C LYS A 117 19.87 -9.85 6.79
N ASP A 118 20.81 -10.57 6.19
CA ASP A 118 20.52 -11.82 5.52
C ASP A 118 19.85 -12.83 6.48
N PHE A 119 19.08 -13.75 5.90
CA PHE A 119 18.55 -14.88 6.65
C PHE A 119 19.69 -15.69 7.26
N ARG A 120 19.45 -16.18 8.48
CA ARG A 120 20.40 -17.02 9.19
C ARG A 120 20.19 -18.48 8.82
N ASP A 121 21.30 -19.19 8.62
CA ASP A 121 21.29 -20.65 8.49
C ASP A 121 20.63 -21.33 9.69
N HIS A 122 20.79 -20.75 10.89
CA HIS A 122 20.21 -21.25 12.12
C HIS A 122 19.53 -20.14 12.92
N TRP A 123 18.25 -20.35 13.20
CA TRP A 123 17.45 -19.43 14.01
C TRP A 123 17.96 -19.42 15.46
N ARG A 124 18.09 -18.23 16.00
CA ARG A 124 18.49 -17.96 17.38
C ARG A 124 17.29 -17.94 18.32
N LEU A 125 16.39 -18.90 18.14
CA LEU A 125 15.19 -19.12 18.94
C LEU A 125 15.31 -20.46 19.69
N ARG A 126 14.71 -20.54 20.88
CA ARG A 126 14.53 -21.79 21.62
C ARG A 126 13.32 -22.56 21.08
N ARG A 127 13.15 -23.82 21.49
CA ARG A 127 11.97 -24.63 21.14
C ARG A 127 10.62 -24.02 21.53
N ASN A 128 10.60 -23.17 22.56
CA ASN A 128 9.40 -22.43 22.97
C ASN A 128 9.24 -21.07 22.24
N MET A 129 9.99 -20.84 21.16
CA MET A 129 9.96 -19.62 20.34
C MET A 129 10.42 -18.34 21.05
N THR A 130 11.10 -18.45 22.19
CA THR A 130 11.76 -17.28 22.80
C THR A 130 13.18 -17.10 22.27
N PRO A 131 13.72 -15.86 22.20
CA PRO A 131 15.08 -15.67 21.74
C PRO A 131 16.11 -16.35 22.65
N THR A 132 17.16 -16.87 22.03
CA THR A 132 18.33 -17.43 22.75
C THR A 132 19.01 -16.37 23.60
N PRO A 133 19.79 -16.73 24.65
CA PRO A 133 20.53 -15.75 25.46
C PRO A 133 21.42 -14.81 24.63
N ARG A 134 22.01 -15.32 23.54
CA ARG A 134 22.82 -14.52 22.62
C ARG A 134 21.97 -13.47 21.91
N ALA A 135 20.83 -13.85 21.32
CA ALA A 135 19.92 -12.90 20.68
C ALA A 135 19.37 -11.89 21.69
N MET A 136 18.97 -12.36 22.88
CA MET A 136 18.47 -11.49 23.95
C MET A 136 19.48 -10.40 24.34
N ARG A 137 20.77 -10.72 24.51
CA ARG A 137 21.79 -9.70 24.83
C ARG A 137 21.86 -8.56 23.81
N HIS A 138 21.65 -8.85 22.53
CA HIS A 138 21.60 -7.82 21.49
C HIS A 138 20.28 -7.06 21.52
N LEU A 139 19.15 -7.77 21.64
CA LEU A 139 17.82 -7.19 21.65
C LEU A 139 17.58 -6.24 22.83
N THR A 140 18.20 -6.51 23.99
CA THR A 140 18.02 -5.70 25.19
C THR A 140 19.08 -4.63 25.39
N SER A 141 20.11 -4.57 24.54
CA SER A 141 21.20 -3.61 24.67
C SER A 141 20.82 -2.27 24.03
N PRO A 142 20.70 -1.17 24.80
CA PRO A 142 20.39 0.15 24.24
C PRO A 142 21.44 0.60 23.22
N ARG A 143 22.71 0.24 23.43
CA ARG A 143 23.80 0.52 22.49
C ARG A 143 23.60 -0.21 21.16
N ALA A 144 23.14 -1.45 21.18
CA ALA A 144 22.85 -2.21 19.96
C ALA A 144 21.64 -1.64 19.23
N ILE A 145 20.55 -1.33 19.95
CA ILE A 145 19.35 -0.68 19.41
C ILE A 145 19.70 0.65 18.72
N ARG A 146 20.45 1.53 19.40
CA ARG A 146 20.87 2.81 18.83
C ARG A 146 21.72 2.65 17.57
N ARG A 147 22.61 1.64 17.53
CA ARG A 147 23.41 1.34 16.34
C ARG A 147 22.55 0.83 15.19
N TYR A 148 21.55 0.01 15.49
CA TYR A 148 20.61 -0.51 14.50
C TYR A 148 19.81 0.64 13.87
N ALA A 149 19.19 1.50 14.71
CA ALA A 149 18.42 2.64 14.23
C ALA A 149 19.25 3.64 13.42
N LYS A 150 20.48 3.94 13.84
CA LYS A 150 21.34 4.93 13.16
C LYS A 150 21.71 4.54 11.72
N ARG A 151 21.66 3.26 11.37
CA ARG A 151 22.07 2.73 10.06
C ARG A 151 20.91 2.56 9.07
N SER A 152 19.67 2.78 9.50
CA SER A 152 18.51 2.68 8.61
C SER A 152 18.49 3.84 7.63
N ASP A 153 18.25 3.54 6.35
CA ASP A 153 18.20 4.56 5.31
C ASP A 153 16.98 5.48 5.49
N GLU A 154 15.89 4.98 6.06
CA GLU A 154 14.70 5.74 6.44
C GLU A 154 15.06 6.85 7.43
N VAL A 155 15.88 6.53 8.44
CA VAL A 155 16.38 7.49 9.43
C VAL A 155 17.29 8.54 8.78
N LEU A 156 18.17 8.11 7.86
CA LEU A 156 19.06 9.01 7.13
C LEU A 156 18.28 9.95 6.19
N HIS A 157 17.25 9.45 5.54
CA HIS A 157 16.35 10.21 4.67
C HIS A 157 15.55 11.24 5.47
N LEU A 158 14.86 10.81 6.54
CA LEU A 158 14.06 11.70 7.38
C LEU A 158 14.91 12.80 8.02
N ARG A 159 16.17 12.51 8.37
CA ARG A 159 17.13 13.52 8.84
C ARG A 159 17.39 14.61 7.79
N LYS A 160 17.40 14.29 6.50
CA LYS A 160 17.55 15.31 5.44
C LYS A 160 16.31 16.20 5.38
N LEU A 161 15.11 15.61 5.43
CA LEU A 161 13.84 16.35 5.46
C LEU A 161 13.78 17.31 6.66
N VAL A 162 14.11 16.84 7.86
CA VAL A 162 14.17 17.68 9.07
C VAL A 162 15.10 18.87 8.91
N ARG A 163 16.28 18.70 8.31
CA ARG A 163 17.23 19.81 8.12
C ARG A 163 16.66 20.89 7.21
N MET A 164 15.91 20.49 6.18
CA MET A 164 15.26 21.42 5.26
C MET A 164 14.11 22.15 5.96
N LEU A 165 13.30 21.41 6.72
CA LEU A 165 12.19 21.99 7.47
C LEU A 165 12.66 22.93 8.60
N ALA A 166 13.74 22.57 9.30
CA ALA A 166 14.33 23.39 10.37
C ALA A 166 14.92 24.72 9.89
N ALA A 167 15.13 24.89 8.59
CA ALA A 167 15.54 26.18 8.01
C ALA A 167 14.41 27.22 8.02
N ASN A 168 13.15 26.80 8.21
CA ASN A 168 12.00 27.69 8.28
C ASN A 168 11.79 28.15 9.73
N ARG A 169 11.46 29.43 9.92
CA ARG A 169 11.11 29.96 11.24
C ARG A 169 9.79 29.35 11.69
N VAL A 170 9.76 28.85 12.93
CA VAL A 170 8.56 28.26 13.54
C VAL A 170 8.15 29.16 14.70
N GLU A 171 7.26 30.11 14.43
CA GLU A 171 6.48 30.77 15.48
C GLU A 171 5.03 30.39 15.20
N GLY A 172 4.42 29.62 16.10
CA GLY A 172 3.03 29.25 15.92
C GLY A 172 2.16 30.50 15.95
N PRO A 173 1.33 30.76 14.93
CA PRO A 173 0.40 31.88 14.98
C PRO A 173 -0.59 31.69 16.13
N GLU A 174 -1.11 32.78 16.68
CA GLU A 174 -2.10 32.72 17.78
C GLU A 174 -3.37 31.95 17.37
N ASN A 175 -3.69 31.93 16.07
CA ASN A 175 -4.84 31.26 15.48
C ASN A 175 -4.47 30.05 14.59
N VAL A 176 -3.49 29.23 14.99
CA VAL A 176 -3.08 28.01 14.25
C VAL A 176 -4.26 27.18 13.77
N GLU A 177 -5.26 26.93 14.62
CA GLU A 177 -6.40 26.06 14.31
C GLU A 177 -7.26 26.61 13.17
N GLU A 178 -7.63 27.90 13.23
CA GLU A 178 -8.39 28.59 12.17
C GLU A 178 -7.62 28.58 10.84
N VAL A 179 -6.32 28.89 10.88
CA VAL A 179 -5.48 28.91 9.68
C VAL A 179 -5.33 27.50 9.09
N GLN A 180 -5.28 26.48 9.94
CA GLN A 180 -5.22 25.09 9.53
C GLN A 180 -6.54 24.65 8.88
N GLU A 181 -7.70 25.03 9.45
CA GLU A 181 -9.01 24.80 8.86
C GLU A 181 -9.14 25.46 7.48
N ASP A 182 -8.64 26.69 7.33
CA ASP A 182 -8.65 27.39 6.05
C ASP A 182 -7.77 26.69 5.00
N ILE A 183 -6.59 26.18 5.38
CA ILE A 183 -5.73 25.38 4.49
C ILE A 183 -6.46 24.10 4.06
N PHE A 184 -7.12 23.40 4.99
CA PHE A 184 -7.86 22.18 4.65
C PHE A 184 -9.10 22.47 3.82
N ARG A 185 -9.77 23.60 4.03
CA ARG A 185 -10.86 24.05 3.18
C ARG A 185 -10.39 24.26 1.75
N ASP A 186 -9.23 24.90 1.56
CA ASP A 186 -8.64 25.09 0.22
C ASP A 186 -8.32 23.75 -0.46
N LEU A 187 -7.73 22.79 0.26
CA LEU A 187 -7.49 21.44 -0.25
C LEU A 187 -8.80 20.73 -0.62
N GLN A 188 -9.82 20.79 0.25
CA GLN A 188 -11.13 20.21 -0.01
C GLN A 188 -11.82 20.85 -1.21
N LEU A 189 -11.71 22.16 -1.38
CA LEU A 189 -12.23 22.88 -2.54
C LEU A 189 -11.52 22.43 -3.82
N GLN A 190 -10.20 22.29 -3.82
CA GLN A 190 -9.47 21.72 -4.96
C GLN A 190 -9.97 20.30 -5.28
N HIS A 191 -10.11 19.43 -4.28
CA HIS A 191 -10.61 18.08 -4.50
C HIS A 191 -12.06 18.06 -4.98
N ALA A 192 -12.91 18.96 -4.46
CA ALA A 192 -14.30 19.09 -4.89
C ALA A 192 -14.38 19.62 -6.32
N ILE A 193 -13.59 20.62 -6.70
CA ILE A 193 -13.50 21.14 -8.07
C ILE A 193 -12.94 20.05 -9.00
N ALA A 194 -11.88 19.36 -8.63
CA ALA A 194 -11.32 18.26 -9.41
C ALA A 194 -12.32 17.10 -9.56
N ARG A 195 -13.09 16.81 -8.51
CA ARG A 195 -14.20 15.84 -8.57
C ARG A 195 -15.30 16.35 -9.48
N LEU A 196 -15.66 17.62 -9.44
CA LEU A 196 -16.65 18.23 -10.33
C LEU A 196 -16.16 18.29 -11.77
N ASP A 197 -14.87 18.51 -12.02
CA ASP A 197 -14.26 18.51 -13.35
C ASP A 197 -14.11 17.09 -13.87
N ARG A 198 -13.79 16.12 -13.01
CA ARG A 198 -13.93 14.69 -13.32
C ARG A 198 -15.40 14.40 -13.64
N VAL A 199 -16.36 14.82 -12.82
CA VAL A 199 -17.80 14.65 -13.06
C VAL A 199 -18.26 15.35 -14.34
N LYS A 200 -17.75 16.53 -14.69
CA LYS A 200 -18.02 17.26 -15.96
C LYS A 200 -17.33 16.62 -17.17
N LEU A 201 -16.16 15.99 -16.98
CA LEU A 201 -15.51 15.11 -17.95
C LEU A 201 -16.30 13.79 -18.11
N PHE A 202 -16.99 13.34 -17.06
CA PHE A 202 -17.96 12.23 -17.09
C PHE A 202 -19.35 12.65 -17.64
N ASP A 203 -19.69 13.95 -17.56
CA ASP A 203 -20.90 14.55 -18.16
C ASP A 203 -20.71 14.89 -19.64
N ARG A 204 -19.47 14.82 -20.14
CA ARG A 204 -19.24 14.58 -21.56
C ARG A 204 -19.62 13.12 -21.84
N LYS A 205 -20.64 12.97 -22.68
CA LYS A 205 -21.24 11.73 -23.22
C LYS A 205 -20.40 10.90 -24.25
N PRO A 206 -19.04 10.76 -24.23
CA PRO A 206 -18.36 9.72 -25.01
C PRO A 206 -18.22 8.36 -24.32
N ARG A 207 -18.12 8.30 -22.98
CA ARG A 207 -17.77 7.05 -22.26
C ARG A 207 -18.90 6.02 -22.34
N GLU A 208 -20.16 6.43 -22.16
CA GLU A 208 -21.30 5.52 -22.40
C GLU A 208 -21.35 4.98 -23.83
N ARG A 209 -21.06 5.78 -24.87
CA ARG A 209 -21.08 5.27 -26.25
C ARG A 209 -19.93 4.30 -26.52
N ARG A 210 -18.73 4.58 -26.01
CA ARG A 210 -17.56 3.69 -26.16
C ARG A 210 -17.73 2.41 -25.33
N THR A 211 -18.14 2.52 -24.07
CA THR A 211 -18.45 1.38 -23.19
C THR A 211 -19.63 0.57 -23.73
N ARG A 212 -20.72 1.18 -24.22
CA ARG A 212 -21.81 0.46 -24.91
C ARG A 212 -21.35 -0.22 -26.20
N ARG A 213 -20.44 0.38 -26.98
CA ARG A 213 -19.87 -0.26 -28.19
C ARG A 213 -18.98 -1.44 -27.83
N VAL A 214 -18.12 -1.29 -26.83
CA VAL A 214 -17.24 -2.37 -26.33
C VAL A 214 -18.08 -3.49 -25.73
N LEU A 215 -19.03 -3.18 -24.84
CA LEU A 215 -19.97 -4.15 -24.28
C LEU A 215 -20.82 -4.83 -25.34
N LYS A 216 -21.34 -4.09 -26.32
CA LYS A 216 -22.10 -4.68 -27.43
C LYS A 216 -21.23 -5.65 -28.23
N ARG A 217 -19.97 -5.29 -28.51
CA ARG A 217 -19.03 -6.18 -29.20
C ARG A 217 -18.72 -7.42 -28.36
N ALA A 218 -18.38 -7.24 -27.09
CA ALA A 218 -18.10 -8.33 -26.15
C ALA A 218 -19.32 -9.25 -26.00
N ALA A 219 -20.53 -8.70 -25.89
CA ALA A 219 -21.77 -9.46 -25.82
C ALA A 219 -22.08 -10.24 -27.10
N VAL A 220 -21.79 -9.67 -28.28
CA VAL A 220 -21.94 -10.39 -29.57
C VAL A 220 -20.97 -11.57 -29.64
N ILE A 221 -19.71 -11.37 -29.27
CA ILE A 221 -18.70 -12.44 -29.28
C ILE A 221 -19.05 -13.50 -28.22
N ALA A 222 -19.35 -13.09 -26.99
CA ALA A 222 -19.78 -13.98 -25.92
C ALA A 222 -21.03 -14.76 -26.32
N ALA A 223 -22.04 -14.12 -26.92
CA ALA A 223 -23.25 -14.82 -27.35
C ALA A 223 -22.97 -15.86 -28.44
N ALA A 224 -21.97 -15.63 -29.30
CA ALA A 224 -21.55 -16.60 -30.31
C ALA A 224 -20.79 -17.79 -29.70
N VAL A 225 -20.07 -17.59 -28.58
CA VAL A 225 -19.26 -18.63 -27.93
C VAL A 225 -20.02 -19.38 -26.85
N VAL A 226 -20.63 -18.68 -25.88
CA VAL A 226 -21.34 -19.28 -24.74
C VAL A 226 -22.85 -19.37 -24.94
N GLY A 227 -23.40 -18.76 -26.00
CA GLY A 227 -24.83 -18.70 -26.27
C GLY A 227 -25.51 -17.46 -25.70
N ALA A 228 -26.45 -16.88 -26.46
CA ALA A 228 -27.17 -15.66 -26.09
C ALA A 228 -27.97 -15.79 -24.79
N ALA A 229 -28.52 -16.98 -24.51
CA ALA A 229 -29.25 -17.26 -23.28
C ALA A 229 -28.36 -17.10 -22.03
N ASN A 230 -27.12 -17.61 -22.09
CA ASN A 230 -26.15 -17.51 -21.01
C ASN A 230 -25.66 -16.07 -20.80
N VAL A 231 -25.40 -15.33 -21.89
CA VAL A 231 -25.07 -13.89 -21.80
C VAL A 231 -26.22 -13.12 -21.15
N SER A 232 -27.47 -13.43 -21.52
CA SER A 232 -28.65 -12.80 -20.95
C SER A 232 -28.83 -13.14 -19.46
N ALA A 233 -28.59 -14.40 -19.07
CA ALA A 233 -28.61 -14.84 -17.67
C ALA A 233 -27.55 -14.10 -16.85
N LEU A 234 -26.31 -14.06 -17.33
CA LEU A 234 -25.23 -13.35 -16.65
C LEU A 234 -25.53 -11.85 -16.49
N ALA A 235 -26.12 -11.21 -17.51
CA ALA A 235 -26.53 -9.81 -17.44
C ALA A 235 -27.64 -9.54 -16.41
N ARG A 236 -28.44 -10.54 -16.04
CA ARG A 236 -29.42 -10.48 -14.93
C ARG A 236 -28.79 -10.79 -13.56
N GLY A 237 -27.49 -11.08 -13.51
CA GLY A 237 -26.79 -11.51 -12.30
C GLY A 237 -26.99 -12.99 -11.96
N GLU A 238 -27.56 -13.78 -12.87
CA GLU A 238 -27.68 -15.23 -12.71
C GLU A 238 -26.33 -15.90 -13.00
N PRO A 239 -25.95 -16.96 -12.26
CA PRO A 239 -24.72 -17.69 -12.54
C PRO A 239 -24.84 -18.46 -13.86
N VAL A 240 -23.74 -18.51 -14.61
CA VAL A 240 -23.60 -19.29 -15.84
C VAL A 240 -22.59 -20.39 -15.61
N CYS A 241 -22.96 -21.62 -15.93
CA CYS A 241 -22.06 -22.77 -15.85
C CYS A 241 -21.45 -23.07 -17.21
N ILE A 242 -20.13 -23.16 -17.25
CA ILE A 242 -19.37 -23.62 -18.43
C ILE A 242 -18.71 -24.95 -18.06
N THR A 243 -19.11 -26.02 -18.74
CA THR A 243 -18.60 -27.37 -18.52
C THR A 243 -17.35 -27.60 -19.35
N GLY A 244 -16.28 -28.08 -18.71
CA GLY A 244 -15.14 -28.67 -19.41
C GLY A 244 -15.08 -30.19 -19.19
N ASP A 245 -13.96 -30.80 -19.56
CA ASP A 245 -13.73 -32.25 -19.50
C ASP A 245 -13.77 -32.82 -18.08
N SER A 246 -13.27 -32.08 -17.08
CA SER A 246 -13.12 -32.60 -15.71
C SER A 246 -13.84 -31.79 -14.64
N LEU A 247 -14.27 -30.56 -14.96
CA LEU A 247 -14.93 -29.67 -14.01
C LEU A 247 -15.95 -28.75 -14.68
N VAL A 248 -16.76 -28.09 -13.85
CA VAL A 248 -17.66 -27.01 -14.26
C VAL A 248 -17.19 -25.71 -13.64
N ILE A 249 -17.05 -24.67 -14.45
CA ILE A 249 -16.80 -23.30 -13.97
C ILE A 249 -18.12 -22.55 -13.92
N GLU A 250 -18.59 -22.26 -12.72
CA GLU A 250 -19.73 -21.38 -12.48
C GLU A 250 -19.23 -19.93 -12.38
N ALA A 251 -19.63 -19.10 -13.33
CA ALA A 251 -19.29 -17.69 -13.41
C ALA A 251 -20.50 -16.81 -13.06
N SER A 252 -20.30 -15.84 -12.19
CA SER A 252 -21.29 -14.81 -11.86
C SER A 252 -20.64 -13.43 -11.87
N LEU A 253 -21.43 -12.38 -12.07
CA LEU A 253 -20.91 -11.01 -11.95
C LEU A 253 -20.57 -10.73 -10.48
N ALA A 254 -19.36 -10.26 -10.20
CA ALA A 254 -19.06 -9.76 -8.85
C ALA A 254 -19.63 -8.35 -8.62
N HIS A 255 -19.74 -7.58 -9.70
CA HIS A 255 -20.23 -6.20 -9.73
C HIS A 255 -21.16 -6.00 -10.94
N ASP A 256 -20.85 -5.01 -11.79
CA ASP A 256 -21.51 -4.67 -13.05
C ASP A 256 -20.93 -5.51 -14.21
N ILE A 257 -21.73 -5.78 -15.25
CA ILE A 257 -21.29 -6.42 -16.51
C ILE A 257 -20.20 -5.62 -17.25
N ALA A 258 -20.13 -4.31 -17.00
CA ALA A 258 -19.09 -3.42 -17.49
C ALA A 258 -17.85 -3.35 -16.59
N ALA A 259 -17.82 -4.10 -15.48
CA ALA A 259 -16.62 -4.19 -14.66
C ALA A 259 -15.48 -4.83 -15.46
N GLU A 260 -14.27 -4.29 -15.26
CA GLU A 260 -13.04 -4.71 -15.92
C GLU A 260 -12.02 -5.13 -14.86
N GLY A 261 -11.15 -6.07 -15.23
CA GLY A 261 -10.01 -6.46 -14.40
C GLY A 261 -10.27 -7.61 -13.43
N HIS A 262 -9.32 -7.77 -12.51
CA HIS A 262 -9.33 -8.83 -11.52
C HIS A 262 -10.55 -8.69 -10.59
N GLY A 263 -11.44 -9.68 -10.64
CA GLY A 263 -12.70 -9.66 -9.89
C GLY A 263 -13.92 -9.16 -10.66
N ALA A 264 -13.83 -8.92 -11.97
CA ALA A 264 -15.02 -8.65 -12.78
C ALA A 264 -16.02 -9.82 -12.73
N LEU A 265 -15.50 -11.06 -12.75
CA LEU A 265 -16.25 -12.28 -12.49
C LEU A 265 -15.90 -12.88 -11.14
N ARG A 266 -16.92 -13.43 -10.48
CA ARG A 266 -16.76 -14.39 -9.39
C ARG A 266 -16.87 -15.80 -9.97
N LEU A 267 -15.77 -16.53 -9.93
CA LEU A 267 -15.67 -17.89 -10.48
C LEU A 267 -15.64 -18.92 -9.36
N THR A 268 -16.52 -19.91 -9.47
CA THR A 268 -16.56 -21.08 -8.60
C THR A 268 -16.29 -22.33 -9.43
N LEU A 269 -15.28 -23.10 -9.03
CA LEU A 269 -14.99 -24.40 -9.60
C LEU A 269 -15.86 -25.46 -8.93
N ARG A 270 -16.51 -26.28 -9.74
CA ARG A 270 -17.34 -27.41 -9.31
C ARG A 270 -16.89 -28.71 -9.97
N GLY A 271 -17.05 -29.83 -9.28
CA GLY A 271 -16.94 -31.14 -9.90
C GLY A 271 -18.11 -31.38 -10.87
N LEU A 272 -17.95 -32.35 -11.78
CA LEU A 272 -19.05 -32.78 -12.67
C LEU A 272 -20.24 -33.36 -11.90
N ASP A 273 -20.02 -33.80 -10.66
CA ASP A 273 -21.06 -34.23 -9.71
C ASP A 273 -21.79 -33.07 -9.02
N GLY A 274 -21.43 -31.82 -9.33
CA GLY A 274 -21.98 -30.60 -8.75
C GLY A 274 -21.34 -30.16 -7.42
N SER A 275 -20.42 -30.97 -6.88
CA SER A 275 -19.70 -30.62 -5.65
C SER A 275 -18.91 -29.33 -5.83
N ARG A 276 -18.89 -28.46 -4.81
CA ARG A 276 -18.05 -27.26 -4.84
C ARG A 276 -16.60 -27.65 -4.57
N LEU A 277 -15.67 -27.16 -5.38
CA LEU A 277 -14.24 -27.43 -5.25
C LEU A 277 -13.50 -26.22 -4.68
N ALA A 278 -13.56 -25.07 -5.35
CA ALA A 278 -12.83 -23.87 -4.91
C ALA A 278 -13.40 -22.60 -5.56
N GLY A 279 -12.98 -21.44 -5.09
CA GLY A 279 -13.04 -20.20 -5.88
C GLY A 279 -11.80 -20.05 -6.76
N LEU A 280 -11.95 -19.39 -7.91
CA LEU A 280 -10.85 -19.04 -8.81
C LEU A 280 -10.81 -17.53 -9.04
N CYS A 281 -9.68 -16.91 -8.75
CA CYS A 281 -9.46 -15.48 -8.98
C CYS A 281 -8.55 -15.29 -10.20
N MET A 282 -9.10 -14.82 -11.32
CA MET A 282 -8.34 -14.67 -12.57
C MET A 282 -7.71 -13.27 -12.70
N TYR A 283 -6.43 -13.24 -13.07
CA TYR A 283 -5.67 -12.01 -13.32
C TYR A 283 -5.78 -11.57 -14.79
N GLN A 284 -6.99 -11.40 -15.29
CA GLN A 284 -7.22 -10.93 -16.65
C GLN A 284 -7.74 -9.50 -16.63
N GLU A 285 -6.99 -8.59 -17.24
CA GLU A 285 -7.39 -7.19 -17.46
C GLU A 285 -8.34 -7.06 -18.65
N ALA A 286 -9.53 -7.67 -18.54
CA ALA A 286 -10.58 -7.63 -19.55
C ALA A 286 -11.97 -7.42 -18.93
N PRO A 287 -12.98 -6.95 -19.69
CA PRO A 287 -14.37 -6.93 -19.27
C PRO A 287 -14.91 -8.32 -18.90
N ALA A 288 -15.91 -8.38 -18.02
CA ALA A 288 -16.51 -9.64 -17.55
C ALA A 288 -16.92 -10.60 -18.69
N LEU A 289 -17.53 -10.10 -19.76
CA LEU A 289 -17.96 -10.91 -20.91
C LEU A 289 -16.78 -11.47 -21.73
N ASP A 290 -15.67 -10.73 -21.83
CA ASP A 290 -14.47 -11.20 -22.52
C ASP A 290 -13.74 -12.25 -21.68
N GLN A 291 -13.72 -12.10 -20.35
CA GLN A 291 -13.23 -13.15 -19.43
C GLN A 291 -14.06 -14.43 -19.57
N LEU A 292 -15.39 -14.32 -19.56
CA LEU A 292 -16.30 -15.46 -19.74
C LEU A 292 -16.06 -16.16 -21.08
N THR A 293 -15.92 -15.39 -22.16
CA THR A 293 -15.64 -15.89 -23.51
C THR A 293 -14.31 -16.63 -23.55
N SER A 294 -13.25 -16.04 -22.98
CA SER A 294 -11.92 -16.65 -22.92
C SER A 294 -11.94 -17.97 -22.16
N ILE A 295 -12.61 -18.03 -21.01
CA ILE A 295 -12.78 -19.26 -20.23
C ILE A 295 -13.49 -20.32 -21.08
N ALA A 296 -14.60 -19.96 -21.73
CA ALA A 296 -15.38 -20.89 -22.54
C ALA A 296 -14.61 -21.45 -23.74
N LEU A 297 -13.82 -20.61 -24.41
CA LEU A 297 -12.96 -21.05 -25.52
C LEU A 297 -11.91 -22.05 -25.05
N HIS A 298 -11.21 -21.78 -23.94
CA HIS A 298 -10.22 -22.71 -23.41
C HIS A 298 -10.85 -24.03 -22.94
N LEU A 299 -11.99 -23.98 -22.24
CA LEU A 299 -12.67 -25.22 -21.82
C LEU A 299 -13.15 -26.03 -23.02
N SER A 300 -13.71 -25.37 -24.05
CA SER A 300 -14.17 -26.03 -25.28
C SER A 300 -13.03 -26.62 -26.11
N ALA A 301 -11.80 -26.10 -25.95
CA ALA A 301 -10.59 -26.61 -26.59
C ALA A 301 -9.90 -27.73 -25.78
N GLY A 302 -10.44 -28.13 -24.63
CA GLY A 302 -9.79 -29.09 -23.73
C GLY A 302 -8.58 -28.51 -22.97
N GLU A 303 -8.44 -27.18 -22.95
CA GLU A 303 -7.33 -26.48 -22.30
C GLU A 303 -7.69 -26.05 -20.86
N GLU A 304 -8.42 -26.87 -20.11
CA GLU A 304 -8.88 -26.55 -18.75
C GLU A 304 -7.72 -26.15 -17.84
N ARG A 305 -6.56 -26.81 -18.00
CA ARG A 305 -5.35 -26.54 -17.23
C ARG A 305 -4.82 -25.12 -17.45
N ALA A 306 -5.01 -24.53 -18.62
CA ALA A 306 -4.60 -23.16 -18.91
C ALA A 306 -5.45 -22.16 -18.11
N VAL A 307 -6.78 -22.35 -18.08
CA VAL A 307 -7.71 -21.53 -17.28
C VAL A 307 -7.35 -21.60 -15.80
N LEU A 308 -7.14 -22.82 -15.29
CA LEU A 308 -6.76 -23.02 -13.90
C LEU A 308 -5.42 -22.33 -13.59
N SER A 309 -4.44 -22.42 -14.49
CA SER A 309 -3.11 -21.83 -14.30
C SER A 309 -3.10 -20.30 -14.34
N ALA A 310 -4.06 -19.68 -15.03
CA ALA A 310 -4.18 -18.24 -15.19
C ALA A 310 -4.75 -17.51 -13.95
N GLY A 311 -5.23 -18.24 -12.94
CA GLY A 311 -5.77 -17.65 -11.70
C GLY A 311 -5.19 -18.24 -10.43
N ASN A 312 -5.58 -17.69 -9.29
CA ASN A 312 -5.28 -18.22 -7.95
C ASN A 312 -6.51 -18.90 -7.34
N LEU A 313 -6.33 -20.08 -6.74
CA LEU A 313 -7.39 -20.76 -6.01
C LEU A 313 -7.56 -20.15 -4.61
N TYR A 314 -8.80 -20.02 -4.17
CA TYR A 314 -9.14 -19.61 -2.80
C TYR A 314 -10.37 -20.37 -2.30
N ALA A 315 -10.62 -20.37 -0.99
CA ALA A 315 -11.75 -21.08 -0.38
C ALA A 315 -11.90 -22.53 -0.91
N ILE A 316 -10.79 -23.28 -0.83
CA ILE A 316 -10.63 -24.66 -1.30
C ILE A 316 -11.39 -25.59 -0.36
N ASP A 317 -12.37 -26.32 -0.89
CA ASP A 317 -13.18 -27.29 -0.17
C ASP A 317 -12.49 -28.67 -0.13
N PRO A 318 -12.82 -29.55 0.83
CA PRO A 318 -12.20 -30.87 0.94
C PRO A 318 -12.26 -31.71 -0.35
N ALA A 319 -13.36 -31.60 -1.11
CA ALA A 319 -13.54 -32.31 -2.38
C ALA A 319 -12.49 -31.94 -3.44
N ALA A 320 -11.94 -30.72 -3.39
CA ALA A 320 -10.91 -30.26 -4.32
C ALA A 320 -9.55 -30.93 -4.12
N ILE A 321 -9.24 -31.38 -2.89
CA ILE A 321 -7.95 -32.02 -2.58
C ILE A 321 -7.81 -33.34 -3.35
N SER A 322 -8.89 -34.09 -3.48
CA SER A 322 -8.94 -35.35 -4.23
C SER A 322 -9.20 -35.17 -5.73
N HIS A 323 -9.60 -33.97 -6.18
CA HIS A 323 -10.08 -33.77 -7.55
C HIS A 323 -8.94 -33.80 -8.58
N PRO A 324 -8.94 -34.72 -9.57
CA PRO A 324 -7.81 -34.94 -10.48
C PRO A 324 -7.26 -33.67 -11.16
N ALA A 325 -8.17 -32.80 -11.63
CA ALA A 325 -7.80 -31.54 -12.30
C ALA A 325 -7.06 -30.54 -11.40
N LEU A 326 -7.21 -30.67 -10.09
CA LEU A 326 -6.72 -29.72 -9.10
C LEU A 326 -5.57 -30.29 -8.24
N GLN A 327 -5.19 -31.57 -8.39
CA GLN A 327 -4.17 -32.20 -7.55
C GLN A 327 -2.81 -31.46 -7.56
N ASP A 328 -2.39 -30.95 -8.73
CA ASP A 328 -1.13 -30.20 -8.88
C ASP A 328 -1.21 -28.74 -8.38
N ARG A 329 -2.44 -28.25 -8.13
CA ARG A 329 -2.79 -26.84 -7.87
C ARG A 329 -3.22 -26.63 -6.41
N VAL A 330 -3.92 -27.61 -5.85
CA VAL A 330 -4.19 -27.80 -4.43
C VAL A 330 -2.95 -28.47 -3.84
N LYS A 331 -1.78 -27.84 -4.04
CA LYS A 331 -0.65 -28.18 -3.19
C LYS A 331 -1.08 -27.78 -1.78
N PRO A 332 -1.09 -28.66 -0.76
CA PRO A 332 -0.86 -28.15 0.58
C PRO A 332 0.36 -27.23 0.46
N PRO A 333 0.30 -26.00 1.00
CA PRO A 333 1.28 -24.96 0.72
C PRO A 333 2.65 -25.61 0.70
N PRO A 334 3.41 -25.54 -0.41
CA PRO A 334 4.65 -26.25 -0.52
C PRO A 334 5.46 -25.87 0.72
N ILE A 335 5.86 -26.88 1.48
CA ILE A 335 6.97 -26.74 2.42
C ILE A 335 8.20 -26.64 1.52
N SER A 336 8.30 -25.57 0.72
CA SER A 336 9.55 -25.18 0.10
C SER A 336 10.39 -24.64 1.24
N ALA A 337 11.56 -25.24 1.41
CA ALA A 337 12.54 -24.82 2.40
C ALA A 337 13.10 -23.41 2.16
N ASP A 338 12.63 -22.71 1.10
CA ASP A 338 13.18 -21.42 0.64
C ASP A 338 12.23 -20.22 0.77
N ASP A 339 10.95 -20.42 1.06
CA ASP A 339 10.10 -19.30 1.43
C ASP A 339 10.12 -19.17 2.95
N GLY A 340 10.79 -18.15 3.49
CA GLY A 340 10.91 -17.86 4.94
C GLY A 340 9.59 -17.75 5.74
N ARG A 341 8.44 -17.99 5.09
CA ARG A 341 7.11 -18.20 5.70
C ARG A 341 6.83 -19.68 6.08
N GLY A 342 7.55 -20.65 5.53
CA GLY A 342 7.29 -22.09 5.70
C GLY A 342 7.63 -22.68 7.06
N PHE A 343 8.59 -22.10 7.80
CA PHE A 343 9.10 -22.76 9.01
C PHE A 343 8.28 -22.46 10.28
N LEU A 344 7.59 -21.31 10.37
CA LEU A 344 6.59 -21.09 11.42
C LEU A 344 5.35 -21.99 11.23
N ALA A 345 4.97 -22.25 9.98
CA ALA A 345 3.97 -23.26 9.65
C ALA A 345 4.45 -24.68 10.00
N MET A 346 5.74 -24.98 9.87
CA MET A 346 6.36 -26.27 10.25
C MET A 346 6.29 -26.56 11.75
N PHE A 347 6.29 -25.53 12.60
CA PHE A 347 6.06 -25.68 14.05
C PHE A 347 4.58 -25.55 14.47
N GLY A 348 3.68 -25.32 13.51
CA GLY A 348 2.24 -25.15 13.71
C GLY A 348 1.84 -23.76 14.24
N ARG A 349 0.54 -23.42 14.13
CA ARG A 349 -0.03 -22.11 14.53
C ARG A 349 0.39 -21.65 15.93
N ARG A 350 0.53 -22.58 16.88
CA ARG A 350 0.94 -22.29 18.26
C ARG A 350 2.36 -21.70 18.36
N ALA A 351 3.28 -22.08 17.48
CA ALA A 351 4.63 -21.53 17.48
C ALA A 351 4.67 -20.11 16.90
N GLU A 352 3.86 -19.86 15.87
CA GLU A 352 3.68 -18.52 15.31
C GLU A 352 3.04 -17.56 16.31
N GLU A 353 2.00 -18.00 17.01
CA GLU A 353 1.38 -17.23 18.10
C GLU A 353 2.39 -16.90 19.19
N ARG A 354 3.22 -17.86 19.61
CA ARG A 354 4.27 -17.62 20.63
C ARG A 354 5.36 -16.66 20.14
N TYR A 355 5.78 -16.78 18.88
CA TYR A 355 6.75 -15.85 18.29
C TYR A 355 6.20 -14.43 18.23
N ARG A 356 4.97 -14.25 17.75
CA ARG A 356 4.27 -12.97 17.71
C ARG A 356 4.07 -12.39 19.10
N ALA A 357 3.65 -13.20 20.08
CA ALA A 357 3.53 -12.78 21.47
C ALA A 357 4.87 -12.29 22.05
N GLY A 358 5.97 -13.00 21.75
CA GLY A 358 7.32 -12.58 22.14
C GLY A 358 7.74 -11.24 21.52
N MET A 359 7.44 -11.03 20.25
CA MET A 359 7.69 -9.75 19.55
C MET A 359 6.86 -8.60 20.12
N VAL A 360 5.57 -8.84 20.43
CA VAL A 360 4.70 -7.84 21.08
C VAL A 360 5.24 -7.47 22.46
N ALA A 361 5.62 -8.45 23.29
CA ALA A 361 6.21 -8.21 24.60
C ALA A 361 7.55 -7.47 24.50
N TYR A 362 8.36 -7.80 23.50
CA TYR A 362 9.61 -7.10 23.20
C TYR A 362 9.36 -5.62 22.87
N LYS A 363 8.44 -5.34 21.94
CA LYS A 363 8.08 -3.97 21.57
C LYS A 363 7.56 -3.18 22.76
N ALA A 364 6.62 -3.73 23.53
CA ALA A 364 6.07 -3.06 24.71
C ALA A 364 7.17 -2.60 25.67
N LYS A 365 8.23 -3.40 25.84
CA LYS A 365 9.35 -3.08 26.74
C LYS A 365 10.38 -2.12 26.15
N TYR A 366 10.74 -2.28 24.87
CA TYR A 366 11.92 -1.59 24.30
C TYR A 366 11.58 -0.50 23.28
N LEU A 367 10.34 -0.37 22.82
CA LEU A 367 9.92 0.69 21.90
C LEU A 367 10.29 2.11 22.37
N PRO A 368 10.23 2.47 23.67
CA PRO A 368 10.71 3.77 24.13
C PRO A 368 12.18 4.04 23.78
N VAL A 369 13.05 3.02 23.81
CA VAL A 369 14.47 3.13 23.45
C VAL A 369 14.63 3.34 21.95
N TYR A 370 13.80 2.70 21.11
CA TYR A 370 13.80 2.95 19.67
C TYR A 370 13.32 4.37 19.34
N ARG A 371 12.24 4.84 19.98
CA ARG A 371 11.73 6.21 19.82
C ARG A 371 12.80 7.23 20.16
N GLU A 372 13.46 7.08 21.31
CA GLU A 372 14.59 7.93 21.71
C GLU A 372 15.73 7.88 20.69
N ALA A 373 16.11 6.68 20.25
CA ALA A 373 17.21 6.47 19.30
C ALA A 373 16.94 7.10 17.93
N VAL A 374 15.75 6.88 17.37
CA VAL A 374 15.33 7.44 16.08
C VAL A 374 15.20 8.95 16.20
N ALA A 375 14.50 9.46 17.22
CA ALA A 375 14.37 10.90 17.45
C ALA A 375 15.74 11.59 17.57
N THR A 376 16.66 11.01 18.34
CA THR A 376 18.03 11.53 18.48
C THR A 376 18.79 11.51 17.16
N ALA A 377 18.65 10.45 16.36
CA ALA A 377 19.33 10.33 15.08
C ALA A 377 18.80 11.31 14.02
N VAL A 378 17.49 11.51 14.00
CA VAL A 378 16.76 12.37 13.05
C VAL A 378 16.91 13.85 13.42
N LEU A 379 16.64 14.20 14.68
CA LEU A 379 16.55 15.58 15.16
C LEU A 379 17.91 16.13 15.68
N GLY A 380 18.85 15.24 16.00
CA GLY A 380 20.17 15.62 16.51
C GLY A 380 20.14 16.23 17.92
N VAL A 381 21.09 17.14 18.20
CA VAL A 381 21.17 17.91 19.47
C VAL A 381 20.25 19.14 19.46
N VAL A 382 19.64 19.46 18.31
CA VAL A 382 18.87 20.70 18.07
C VAL A 382 17.55 20.74 18.85
N SER A 383 17.20 19.71 19.63
CA SER A 383 15.80 19.45 19.94
C SER A 383 15.46 19.09 21.38
N ARG A 384 16.31 19.30 22.39
CA ARG A 384 15.81 19.20 23.78
C ARG A 384 14.85 20.34 24.12
N GLY A 385 15.11 21.57 23.69
CA GLY A 385 14.24 22.72 23.97
C GLY A 385 13.08 22.93 22.98
N ARG A 386 13.26 22.62 21.69
CA ARG A 386 12.23 22.88 20.65
C ARG A 386 11.14 21.80 20.57
N LEU A 387 11.43 20.55 20.97
CA LEU A 387 10.41 19.49 21.02
C LEU A 387 9.46 19.62 22.20
N GLU A 388 9.87 20.26 23.29
CA GLU A 388 8.96 20.52 24.42
C GLU A 388 7.87 21.52 24.03
N VAL A 389 8.21 22.52 23.21
CA VAL A 389 7.25 23.51 22.69
C VAL A 389 6.27 22.88 21.70
N ILE A 390 6.77 22.05 20.77
CA ILE A 390 5.93 21.34 19.78
C ILE A 390 5.10 20.23 20.45
N GLY A 391 5.67 19.52 21.43
CA GLY A 391 4.99 18.49 22.20
C GLY A 391 3.98 19.04 23.22
N ALA A 392 4.08 20.30 23.64
CA ALA A 392 3.06 20.94 24.48
C ALA A 392 1.85 21.42 23.64
N ALA A 393 2.09 21.88 22.41
CA ALA A 393 1.03 22.20 21.45
C ALA A 393 0.34 20.94 20.90
N GLY A 394 1.12 19.90 20.56
CA GLY A 394 0.59 18.63 20.06
C GLY A 394 -0.09 17.74 21.11
N ARG A 395 0.32 17.78 22.39
CA ARG A 395 -0.33 16.97 23.45
C ARG A 395 -1.79 17.34 23.69
N ARG A 396 -2.17 18.61 23.51
CA ARG A 396 -3.57 19.04 23.62
C ARG A 396 -4.48 18.42 22.54
N GLN A 397 -3.91 17.98 21.42
CA GLN A 397 -4.65 17.43 20.27
C GLN A 397 -4.83 15.90 20.31
N TYR A 398 -4.12 15.20 21.19
CA TYR A 398 -4.12 13.73 21.26
C TYR A 398 -4.52 13.15 22.63
N GLU A 399 -4.80 14.02 23.62
CA GLU A 399 -5.37 13.65 24.93
C GLU A 399 -6.88 13.94 25.03
N ALA A 400 -7.52 14.37 23.93
CA ALA A 400 -8.96 14.41 23.70
C ALA A 400 -9.34 13.38 22.62
#